data_AF-A0A1J3HMN1-F1
#
_entry.id   AF-A0A1J3HMN1-F1
#
_cell.length_a   1.000
_cell.length_b   1.000
_cell.length_c   1.000
_cell.angle_alpha   90.00
_cell.angle_beta   90.00
_cell.angle_gamma   90.00
#
_symmetry.space_group_name_H-M   'P 1'
#
loop_
_entity.id
_entity.type
_entity.pdbx_description
1 polymer ?
#
loop_
_entity_poly.entity_id
_entity_poly.type
_entity_poly.pdbx_seq_one_letter_code
_entity_poly.pdbx_strand_id
1 'polypeptide(L)'
;MFLTRSFGRRFLAAASTRSQSTSAAAASTVRTPNNPLEEFFEFDRSQDEDKPVVYGRGWKASELRLKSWDDLQKLWYVLLKEKNMLMTQRQMLQAQNMQFPNPERIPKVRRSMCRIKHVLTERAIEEPDPRRSAEMKRMVNGM
;
A
#
# COMPACT_ATOMS: atom_id res chain seq x y z
N MET A 1 2.75 -57.92 33.67
CA MET A 1 3.58 -57.33 34.75
C MET A 1 4.93 -58.02 34.76
N PHE A 2 5.98 -57.45 34.16
CA PHE A 2 7.37 -57.75 34.52
C PHE A 2 8.23 -56.50 34.26
N LEU A 3 9.09 -56.23 35.23
CA LEU A 3 9.69 -54.94 35.53
C LEU A 3 10.89 -54.61 34.65
N THR A 4 11.08 -53.30 34.50
CA THR A 4 12.26 -52.57 34.05
C THR A 4 13.51 -52.83 34.90
N ARG A 5 14.69 -52.83 34.26
CA ARG A 5 15.90 -52.08 34.65
C ARG A 5 17.09 -52.49 33.77
N SER A 6 17.40 -51.69 32.75
CA SER A 6 18.68 -51.74 32.06
C SER A 6 19.66 -50.77 32.73
N PHE A 7 20.84 -51.29 33.06
CA PHE A 7 21.95 -50.56 33.66
C PHE A 7 22.56 -49.58 32.66
N GLY A 8 22.78 -48.33 33.11
CA GLY A 8 23.39 -47.27 32.34
C GLY A 8 24.86 -47.54 32.01
N ARG A 9 25.22 -47.32 30.75
CA ARG A 9 26.62 -47.18 30.31
C ARG A 9 26.82 -45.73 29.86
N ARG A 10 27.57 -44.97 30.65
CA ARG A 10 28.08 -43.65 30.28
C ARG A 10 29.06 -43.85 29.12
N PHE A 11 28.78 -43.21 27.99
CA PHE A 11 29.79 -42.88 26.99
C PHE A 11 30.05 -41.38 27.04
N LEU A 12 31.30 -41.04 27.32
CA LEU A 12 31.86 -39.70 27.24
C LEU A 12 31.89 -39.29 25.76
N ALA A 13 31.26 -38.17 25.42
CA ALA A 13 31.42 -37.52 24.12
C ALA A 13 32.02 -36.12 24.35
N ALA A 14 33.18 -35.92 23.72
CA ALA A 14 34.04 -34.75 23.85
C ALA A 14 33.35 -33.45 23.38
N ALA A 15 33.57 -32.38 24.13
CA ALA A 15 33.19 -31.03 23.75
C ALA A 15 34.00 -30.58 22.52
N SER A 16 33.33 -30.40 21.39
CA SER A 16 33.85 -29.62 20.27
C SER A 16 33.37 -28.19 20.42
N THR A 17 34.21 -27.33 20.98
CA THR A 17 34.04 -25.88 21.01
C THR A 17 33.98 -25.37 19.57
N ARG A 18 32.80 -25.01 19.06
CA ARG A 18 32.68 -24.25 17.82
C ARG A 18 32.36 -22.81 18.18
N SER A 19 33.39 -21.98 18.07
CA SER A 19 33.36 -20.53 18.27
C SER A 19 32.23 -19.89 17.47
N GLN A 20 31.37 -19.16 18.17
CA GLN A 20 30.38 -18.27 17.57
C GLN A 20 31.12 -17.08 16.96
N SER A 21 31.15 -16.99 15.63
CA SER A 21 31.49 -15.75 14.94
C SER A 21 30.21 -14.91 14.84
N THR A 22 30.08 -13.92 15.73
CA THR A 22 29.11 -12.84 15.62
C THR A 22 29.50 -11.92 14.46
N SER A 23 29.04 -12.25 13.25
CA SER A 23 29.10 -11.32 12.13
C SER A 23 27.86 -10.42 12.20
N ALA A 24 28.11 -9.15 12.55
CA ALA A 24 27.10 -8.12 12.64
C ALA A 24 26.25 -8.05 11.37
N ALA A 25 24.93 -8.08 11.55
CA ALA A 25 23.95 -7.86 10.50
C ALA A 25 24.02 -6.42 10.00
N ALA A 26 24.85 -6.17 8.99
CA ALA A 26 24.62 -5.10 8.05
C ALA A 26 23.83 -5.69 6.88
N ALA A 27 22.52 -5.91 7.08
CA ALA A 27 21.60 -6.14 5.97
C ALA A 27 21.50 -4.82 5.19
N SER A 28 22.48 -4.58 4.31
CA SER A 28 22.30 -3.67 3.20
C SER A 28 21.16 -4.23 2.38
N THR A 29 19.94 -3.70 2.59
CA THR A 29 18.81 -3.95 1.69
C THR A 29 19.27 -3.56 0.30
N VAL A 30 19.64 -4.57 -0.50
CA VAL A 30 19.81 -4.41 -1.93
C VAL A 30 18.45 -3.91 -2.40
N ARG A 31 18.36 -2.62 -2.72
CA ARG A 31 17.22 -2.07 -3.43
C ARG A 31 17.29 -2.73 -4.80
N THR A 32 16.57 -3.83 -4.96
CA THR A 32 16.25 -4.35 -6.29
C THR A 32 15.76 -3.16 -7.11
N PRO A 33 16.19 -3.01 -8.37
CA PRO A 33 15.61 -1.99 -9.23
C PRO A 33 14.12 -2.30 -9.30
N ASN A 34 13.30 -1.53 -8.56
CA ASN A 34 11.87 -1.73 -8.50
C ASN A 34 11.35 -1.62 -9.93
N ASN A 35 10.75 -2.70 -10.45
CA ASN A 35 10.19 -2.66 -11.78
C ASN A 35 9.00 -1.69 -11.75
N PRO A 36 8.98 -0.63 -12.57
CA PRO A 36 7.87 0.33 -12.56
C PRO A 36 6.50 -0.30 -12.81
N LEU A 37 6.46 -1.46 -13.47
CA LEU A 37 5.22 -2.19 -13.73
C LEU A 37 4.64 -2.85 -12.48
N GLU A 38 5.43 -3.08 -11.43
CA GLU A 38 4.94 -3.66 -10.17
C GLU A 38 3.90 -2.75 -9.49
N GLU A 39 3.91 -1.44 -9.75
CA GLU A 39 2.91 -0.51 -9.19
C GLU A 39 1.48 -0.77 -9.69
N PHE A 40 1.29 -1.53 -10.79
CA PHE A 40 -0.03 -1.91 -11.28
C PHE A 40 -0.62 -3.14 -10.58
N PHE A 41 0.17 -3.82 -9.75
CA PHE A 41 -0.24 -5.05 -9.07
C PHE A 41 -0.16 -4.89 -7.56
N GLU A 42 -0.96 -5.65 -6.83
CA GLU A 42 -0.85 -5.66 -5.36
C GLU A 42 0.43 -6.41 -4.97
N PHE A 43 1.29 -5.74 -4.19
CA PHE A 43 2.53 -6.34 -3.71
C PHE A 43 2.20 -7.44 -2.69
N ASP A 44 2.66 -8.66 -2.98
CA ASP A 44 2.79 -9.79 -2.06
C ASP A 44 1.58 -10.03 -1.14
N ARG A 45 0.39 -10.19 -1.74
CA ARG A 45 -0.78 -10.72 -1.04
C ARG A 45 -1.11 -12.08 -1.62
N SER A 46 -0.69 -13.13 -0.93
CA SER A 46 -1.24 -14.46 -1.16
C SER A 46 -2.76 -14.38 -1.00
N GLN A 47 -3.50 -14.72 -2.06
CA GLN A 47 -4.96 -14.88 -1.98
C GLN A 47 -5.40 -15.87 -0.88
N ASP A 48 -4.46 -16.67 -0.37
CA ASP A 48 -4.62 -17.72 0.63
C ASP A 48 -4.61 -17.24 2.09
N GLU A 49 -4.45 -15.94 2.38
CA GLU A 49 -4.65 -15.46 3.76
C GLU A 49 -6.15 -15.31 4.04
N ASP A 50 -6.70 -16.26 4.82
CA ASP A 50 -8.10 -16.32 5.30
C ASP A 50 -8.60 -15.08 6.08
N LYS A 51 -7.76 -14.05 6.27
CA LYS A 51 -8.12 -12.84 6.99
C LYS A 51 -8.71 -11.81 6.03
N PRO A 52 -9.96 -11.36 6.23
CA PRO A 52 -10.52 -10.28 5.42
C PRO A 52 -9.68 -9.02 5.62
N VAL A 53 -9.00 -8.58 4.55
CA VAL A 53 -8.21 -7.35 4.55
C VAL A 53 -9.16 -6.17 4.73
N VAL A 54 -9.04 -5.49 5.87
CA VAL A 54 -9.88 -4.33 6.18
C VAL A 54 -9.30 -3.08 5.53
N TYR A 55 -9.96 -2.59 4.48
CA TYR A 55 -9.62 -1.31 3.88
C TYR A 55 -10.27 -0.15 4.64
N GLY A 56 -9.48 0.90 4.84
CA GLY A 56 -9.92 2.11 5.53
C GLY A 56 -11.06 2.86 4.85
N ARG A 57 -11.42 3.98 5.48
CA ARG A 57 -12.41 4.94 4.99
C ARG A 57 -11.79 5.87 3.94
N GLY A 58 -12.59 6.34 2.98
CA GLY A 58 -12.19 7.42 2.08
C GLY A 58 -12.03 8.78 2.78
N TRP A 59 -11.32 9.69 2.11
CA TRP A 59 -11.03 11.06 2.58
C TRP A 59 -12.29 11.92 2.66
N LYS A 60 -12.46 12.68 3.75
CA LYS A 60 -13.55 13.67 3.88
C LYS A 60 -13.10 15.03 3.38
N ALA A 61 -14.03 15.83 2.86
CA ALA A 61 -13.72 17.18 2.37
C ALA A 61 -13.15 18.09 3.47
N SER A 62 -13.68 18.00 4.70
CA SER A 62 -13.18 18.75 5.86
C SER A 62 -11.71 18.47 6.16
N GLU A 63 -11.26 17.23 5.99
CA GLU A 63 -9.86 16.82 6.21
C GLU A 63 -8.93 17.34 5.11
N LEU A 64 -9.43 17.38 3.87
CA LEU A 64 -8.67 17.85 2.71
C LEU A 64 -8.50 19.38 2.69
N ARG A 65 -9.48 20.13 3.24
CA ARG A 65 -9.39 21.59 3.34
C ARG A 65 -8.22 22.08 4.18
N LEU A 66 -7.75 21.27 5.13
CA LEU A 66 -6.63 21.60 6.02
C LEU A 66 -5.25 21.31 5.40
N LYS A 67 -5.19 20.77 4.17
CA LYS A 67 -3.93 20.36 3.53
C LYS A 67 -3.41 21.39 2.52
N SER A 68 -2.09 21.47 2.38
CA SER A 68 -1.43 22.33 1.40
C SER A 68 -1.76 21.90 -0.04
N TRP A 69 -1.51 22.77 -1.03
CA TRP A 69 -1.70 22.42 -2.45
C TRP A 69 -0.78 21.25 -2.86
N ASP A 70 0.49 21.28 -2.46
CA ASP A 70 1.47 20.23 -2.74
C ASP A 70 1.04 18.87 -2.15
N ASP A 71 0.53 18.85 -0.92
CA ASP A 71 0.07 17.61 -0.30
C ASP A 71 -1.16 17.03 -0.99
N LEU A 72 -2.08 17.90 -1.43
CA LEU A 72 -3.24 17.48 -2.22
C LEU A 72 -2.83 16.94 -3.59
N GLN A 73 -1.83 17.54 -4.24
CA GLN A 73 -1.29 17.06 -5.50
C GLN A 73 -0.58 15.71 -5.33
N LYS A 74 0.25 15.56 -4.30
CA LYS A 74 0.89 14.26 -3.98
C LYS A 74 -0.16 13.19 -3.69
N LEU A 75 -1.17 13.52 -2.89
CA LEU A 75 -2.28 12.62 -2.58
C LEU A 75 -3.07 12.25 -3.84
N TRP A 76 -3.28 13.18 -4.78
CA TRP A 76 -3.90 12.89 -6.06
C TRP A 76 -3.17 11.77 -6.80
N TYR A 77 -1.83 11.84 -6.89
CA TYR A 77 -1.04 10.81 -7.56
C TYR A 77 -1.03 9.48 -6.80
N VAL A 78 -1.01 9.50 -5.47
CA VAL A 78 -1.19 8.27 -4.66
C VAL A 78 -2.52 7.59 -4.99
N LEU A 79 -3.62 8.36 -5.01
CA LEU A 79 -4.94 7.86 -5.36
C LEU A 79 -5.04 7.43 -6.83
N LEU A 80 -4.32 8.09 -7.73
CA LEU A 80 -4.28 7.74 -9.15
C LEU A 80 -3.58 6.38 -9.36
N LYS A 81 -2.46 6.14 -8.70
CA LYS A 81 -1.76 4.85 -8.72
C LYS A 81 -2.63 3.73 -8.17
N GLU A 82 -3.26 3.96 -7.01
CA GLU A 82 -4.23 3.04 -6.42
C GLU A 82 -5.40 2.74 -7.38
N LYS A 83 -5.97 3.76 -8.02
CA LYS A 83 -7.05 3.59 -9.01
C LYS A 83 -6.59 2.73 -10.18
N ASN A 84 -5.38 2.96 -10.70
CA ASN A 84 -4.84 2.22 -11.83
C ASN A 84 -4.61 0.75 -11.47
N MET A 85 -4.00 0.48 -10.31
CA MET A 85 -3.81 -0.87 -9.77
C MET A 85 -5.14 -1.61 -9.61
N LEU A 86 -6.15 -0.97 -9.00
CA LEU A 86 -7.48 -1.58 -8.83
C LEU A 86 -8.19 -1.88 -10.15
N MET A 87 -8.03 -1.01 -11.15
CA MET A 87 -8.61 -1.24 -12.48
C MET A 87 -7.94 -2.42 -13.19
N THR A 88 -6.60 -2.51 -13.11
CA THR A 88 -5.84 -3.66 -13.63
C THR A 88 -6.31 -4.95 -12.98
N GLN A 89 -6.37 -4.99 -11.65
CA GLN A 89 -6.80 -6.17 -10.90
C GLN A 89 -8.24 -6.58 -11.23
N ARG A 90 -9.16 -5.61 -11.34
CA ARG A 90 -10.55 -5.88 -11.73
C ARG A 90 -10.63 -6.50 -13.13
N GLN A 91 -9.88 -5.96 -14.09
CA GLN A 91 -9.89 -6.45 -15.47
C GLN A 91 -9.30 -7.87 -15.56
N MET A 92 -8.20 -8.14 -14.83
CA MET A 92 -7.58 -9.46 -14.79
C MET A 92 -8.50 -10.52 -14.19
N LEU A 93 -9.11 -10.23 -13.04
CA LEU A 93 -10.04 -11.17 -12.41
C LEU A 93 -11.29 -11.41 -13.26
N GLN A 94 -11.80 -10.36 -13.90
CA GLN A 94 -12.91 -10.50 -14.85
C GLN A 94 -12.55 -11.40 -16.04
N ALA A 95 -11.34 -11.27 -16.59
CA ALA A 95 -10.85 -12.12 -17.68
C ALA A 95 -10.65 -13.58 -17.25
N GLN A 96 -10.39 -13.81 -15.96
CA GLN A 96 -10.27 -15.14 -15.36
C GLN A 96 -11.59 -15.65 -14.77
N ASN A 97 -12.72 -14.96 -15.02
CA ASN A 97 -14.04 -15.28 -14.47
C ASN A 97 -14.10 -15.35 -12.93
N MET A 98 -13.21 -14.64 -12.25
CA MET A 98 -13.15 -14.54 -10.79
C MET A 98 -13.81 -13.25 -10.29
N GLN A 99 -14.37 -13.31 -9.08
CA GLN A 99 -14.98 -12.16 -8.44
C GLN A 99 -13.93 -11.22 -7.85
N PHE A 100 -14.19 -9.92 -7.94
CA PHE A 100 -13.31 -8.91 -7.36
C PHE A 100 -13.51 -8.86 -5.84
N PRO A 101 -12.48 -9.12 -5.00
CA PRO A 101 -12.67 -9.31 -3.57
C PRO A 101 -13.22 -8.07 -2.82
N ASN A 102 -12.88 -6.85 -3.25
CA ASN A 102 -13.19 -5.61 -2.52
C ASN A 102 -13.67 -4.46 -3.42
N PRO A 103 -14.85 -4.59 -4.06
CA PRO A 103 -15.34 -3.64 -5.07
C PRO A 103 -15.62 -2.24 -4.51
N GLU A 104 -15.76 -2.09 -3.20
CA GLU A 104 -16.02 -0.83 -2.52
C GLU A 104 -14.81 0.11 -2.46
N ARG A 105 -13.59 -0.38 -2.72
CA ARG A 105 -12.37 0.45 -2.81
C ARG A 105 -12.43 1.45 -3.96
N ILE A 106 -12.86 1.00 -5.14
CA ILE A 106 -12.93 1.84 -6.35
C ILE A 106 -13.77 3.11 -6.12
N PRO A 107 -15.03 3.05 -5.62
CA PRO A 107 -15.80 4.25 -5.35
C PRO A 107 -15.22 5.09 -4.21
N LYS A 108 -14.56 4.51 -3.20
CA LYS A 108 -13.87 5.27 -2.13
C LYS A 108 -12.74 6.13 -2.71
N VAL A 109 -11.92 5.57 -3.59
CA VAL A 109 -10.83 6.28 -4.29
C VAL A 109 -11.39 7.37 -5.18
N ARG A 110 -12.34 7.04 -6.06
CA ARG A 110 -12.98 8.01 -6.98
C ARG A 110 -13.62 9.19 -6.24
N ARG A 111 -14.35 8.93 -5.15
CA ARG A 111 -14.94 10.00 -4.32
C ARG A 111 -13.88 10.86 -3.65
N SER A 112 -12.79 10.27 -3.18
CA SER A 112 -11.68 11.02 -2.58
C SER A 112 -11.02 11.94 -3.62
N MET A 113 -10.77 11.45 -4.83
CA MET A 113 -10.28 12.26 -5.95
C MET A 113 -11.24 13.42 -6.29
N CYS A 114 -12.54 13.14 -6.41
CA CYS A 114 -13.55 14.18 -6.67
C CYS A 114 -13.54 15.27 -5.58
N ARG A 115 -13.41 14.90 -4.31
CA ARG A 115 -13.31 15.86 -3.20
C ARG A 115 -12.04 16.70 -3.26
N ILE A 116 -10.91 16.16 -3.71
CA ILE A 116 -9.69 16.95 -3.93
C ILE A 116 -9.96 18.03 -4.98
N LYS A 117 -10.53 17.67 -6.14
CA LYS A 117 -10.89 18.66 -7.18
C LYS A 117 -11.84 19.70 -6.63
N HIS A 118 -12.85 19.28 -5.87
CA HIS A 118 -13.82 20.18 -5.26
C HIS A 118 -13.15 21.21 -4.33
N VAL A 119 -12.32 20.76 -3.37
CA VAL A 119 -11.62 21.65 -2.43
C VAL A 119 -10.65 22.60 -3.15
N LEU A 120 -9.96 22.13 -4.19
CA LEU A 120 -9.08 23.00 -4.97
C LEU A 120 -9.87 24.04 -5.79
N THR A 121 -11.04 23.67 -6.32
CA THR A 121 -11.95 24.60 -6.99
C THR A 121 -12.53 25.64 -6.02
N GLU A 122 -12.91 25.25 -4.80
CA GLU A 122 -13.34 26.18 -3.73
C GLU A 122 -12.27 27.26 -3.53
N ARG A 123 -11.01 26.85 -3.30
CA ARG A 123 -9.88 27.78 -3.13
C ARG A 123 -9.66 28.69 -4.33
N ALA A 124 -9.83 28.16 -5.54
CA ALA A 124 -9.68 28.96 -6.76
C ALA A 124 -10.80 30.00 -6.94
N ILE A 125 -11.98 29.80 -6.34
CA ILE A 125 -13.08 30.77 -6.34
C ILE A 125 -12.84 31.86 -5.29
N GLU A 126 -12.25 31.51 -4.15
CA GLU A 126 -11.91 32.44 -3.07
C GLU A 126 -10.72 33.36 -3.41
N GLU A 127 -9.86 32.95 -4.36
CA GLU A 127 -8.70 33.75 -4.78
C GLU A 127 -9.14 35.08 -5.45
N PRO A 128 -8.73 36.25 -4.91
CA PRO A 128 -9.19 37.55 -5.40
C PRO A 128 -8.57 37.95 -6.74
N ASP A 129 -7.36 37.48 -7.05
CA ASP A 129 -6.71 37.77 -8.33
C ASP A 129 -7.31 36.89 -9.46
N PRO A 130 -7.94 37.48 -10.48
CA PRO A 130 -8.53 36.73 -11.59
C PRO A 130 -7.50 35.90 -12.37
N ARG A 131 -6.25 36.36 -12.48
CA ARG A 131 -5.21 35.62 -13.22
C ARG A 131 -4.83 34.34 -12.50
N ARG A 132 -4.51 34.47 -11.20
CA ARG A 132 -4.18 33.33 -10.34
C ARG A 132 -5.35 32.36 -10.20
N SER A 133 -6.58 32.85 -10.06
CA SER A 133 -7.80 32.01 -10.07
C SER A 133 -7.91 31.19 -11.37
N ALA A 134 -7.66 31.81 -12.53
CA ALA A 134 -7.71 31.13 -13.82
C ALA A 134 -6.63 30.04 -13.96
N GLU A 135 -5.41 30.30 -13.49
CA GLU A 135 -4.33 29.31 -13.46
C GLU A 135 -4.66 28.12 -12.56
N MET A 136 -5.16 28.38 -11.34
CA MET A 136 -5.60 27.33 -10.43
C MET A 136 -6.69 26.45 -11.06
N LYS A 137 -7.71 27.07 -11.68
CA LYS A 137 -8.78 26.34 -12.39
C LYS A 137 -8.23 25.48 -13.53
N ARG A 138 -7.27 26.00 -14.31
CA ARG A 138 -6.61 25.22 -15.36
C ARG A 138 -5.86 24.01 -14.80
N MET A 139 -5.10 24.19 -13.72
CA MET A 139 -4.39 23.09 -13.06
C MET A 139 -5.36 22.03 -12.53
N VAL A 140 -6.43 22.43 -11.85
CA VAL A 140 -7.43 21.51 -11.30
C VAL A 140 -8.16 20.73 -12.40
N ASN A 141 -8.42 21.35 -13.54
CA ASN A 141 -9.03 20.65 -14.68
C ASN A 141 -8.07 19.68 -15.36
N GLY A 142 -6.77 19.96 -15.34
CA GLY A 142 -5.72 19.08 -15.88
C GLY A 142 -5.36 17.89 -14.98
N MET A 143 -5.78 17.91 -13.70
CA MET A 143 -5.69 16.75 -12.80
C MET A 143 -6.73 15.68 -13.16
#